data_AF-A0A939X6R0-F1
#
_entry.id   AF-A0A939X6R0-F1
#
_cell.length_a   1.000
_cell.length_b   1.000
_cell.length_c   1.000
_cell.angle_alpha   90.00
_cell.angle_beta   90.00
_cell.angle_gamma   90.00
#
_symmetry.space_group_name_H-M   'P 1'
#
loop_
_entity.id
_entity.type
_entity.pdbx_description
1 polymer ?
#
loop_
_entity_poly.entity_id
_entity_poly.type
_entity_poly.pdbx_seq_one_letter_code
_entity_poly.pdbx_strand_id
1 'polypeptide(L)'
;MLYRYSANEKGKPVKKAVIYTKNEHPISVQKIDPDAMRVITHLRDNGYDAYIVGGAVRDLLVGKTPKDFDIVTDATPPKIKKIFRNSRIIGKRFRLVHVF
;
A
#
# COMPACT_ATOMS: atom_id res chain seq x y z
N MET A 1 17.40 6.43 -10.17
CA MET A 1 16.20 7.02 -9.56
C MET A 1 15.23 7.30 -10.69
N LEU A 2 13.98 6.86 -10.56
CA LEU A 2 12.97 6.97 -11.62
C LEU A 2 12.02 8.14 -11.32
N TYR A 3 11.34 8.65 -12.36
CA TYR A 3 10.38 9.72 -12.22
C TYR A 3 9.05 9.35 -12.87
N ARG A 4 7.96 9.54 -12.14
CA ARG A 4 6.61 9.48 -12.70
C ARG A 4 6.25 10.84 -13.26
N TYR A 5 5.87 10.89 -14.54
CA TYR A 5 5.35 12.08 -15.18
C TYR A 5 3.83 12.02 -15.36
N SER A 6 3.18 13.17 -15.46
CA SER A 6 1.79 13.31 -15.91
C SER A 6 1.66 14.49 -16.88
N ALA A 7 0.67 14.47 -17.76
CA ALA A 7 0.36 15.62 -18.61
C ALA A 7 -0.33 16.73 -17.80
N ASN A 8 0.06 17.99 -18.02
CA ASN A 8 -0.70 19.15 -17.56
C ASN A 8 -1.85 19.49 -18.53
N GLU A 9 -2.66 20.51 -18.22
CA GLU A 9 -3.78 20.97 -19.05
C GLU A 9 -3.37 21.34 -20.50
N LYS A 10 -2.09 21.64 -20.73
CA LYS A 10 -1.51 21.97 -22.04
C LYS A 10 -0.78 20.78 -22.68
N GLY A 11 -0.97 19.55 -22.16
CA GLY A 11 -0.35 18.32 -22.67
C GLY A 11 1.16 18.17 -22.40
N LYS A 12 1.80 19.11 -21.69
CA LYS A 12 3.25 19.02 -21.39
C LYS A 12 3.52 18.07 -20.23
N PRO A 13 4.60 17.26 -20.28
CA PRO A 13 4.96 16.37 -19.20
C PRO A 13 5.45 17.14 -17.98
N VAL A 14 4.85 16.86 -16.82
CA VAL A 14 5.23 17.41 -15.52
C VAL A 14 5.64 16.27 -14.59
N LYS A 15 6.78 16.42 -13.94
CA LYS A 15 7.27 15.45 -12.95
C LYS A 15 6.34 15.45 -11.74
N LYS A 16 5.68 14.31 -11.49
CA LYS A 16 4.65 14.13 -10.46
C LYS A 16 5.18 13.42 -9.22
N ALA A 17 6.14 12.50 -9.37
CA ALA A 17 6.72 11.79 -8.23
C ALA A 17 8.13 11.29 -8.54
N VAL A 18 8.92 11.14 -7.47
CA VAL A 18 10.16 10.37 -7.48
C VAL A 18 9.82 8.92 -7.15
N ILE A 19 10.40 7.99 -7.90
CA ILE A 19 10.26 6.55 -7.67
C ILE A 19 11.65 6.03 -7.29
N TYR A 20 11.72 5.43 -6.10
CA TYR A 20 12.88 4.71 -5.60
C TYR A 20 12.72 3.23 -5.93
N THR A 21 13.72 2.65 -6.58
CA THR A 21 13.80 1.20 -6.80
C THR A 21 14.24 0.48 -5.52
N LYS A 22 14.17 -0.85 -5.53
CA LYS A 22 14.55 -1.70 -4.39
C LYS A 22 15.94 -1.39 -3.83
N ASN A 23 16.89 -1.06 -4.70
CA ASN A 23 18.28 -0.78 -4.31
C ASN A 23 18.51 0.67 -3.86
N GLU A 24 17.51 1.54 -4.02
CA GLU A 24 17.61 2.97 -3.73
C GLU A 24 16.94 3.38 -2.42
N HIS A 25 16.26 2.45 -1.74
CA HIS A 25 15.66 2.68 -0.44
C HIS A 25 16.21 1.70 0.61
N PRO A 26 16.34 2.10 1.89
CA PRO A 26 16.89 1.24 2.94
C PRO A 26 15.88 0.23 3.50
N ILE A 27 14.66 0.15 2.95
CA ILE A 27 13.59 -0.70 3.49
C ILE A 27 13.91 -2.17 3.24
N SER A 28 14.11 -2.91 4.34
CA SER A 28 14.29 -4.36 4.36
C SER A 28 12.94 -5.07 4.48
N VAL A 29 12.71 -6.07 3.62
CA VAL A 29 11.48 -6.88 3.61
C VAL A 29 11.32 -7.67 4.91
N GLN A 30 12.42 -8.03 5.56
CA GLN A 30 12.43 -8.74 6.84
C GLN A 30 11.83 -7.92 7.99
N LYS A 31 11.77 -6.59 7.84
CA LYS A 31 11.14 -5.68 8.82
C LYS A 31 9.65 -5.46 8.54
N ILE A 32 9.10 -6.08 7.50
CA ILE A 32 7.69 -5.99 7.16
C ILE A 32 6.96 -7.13 7.85
N ASP A 33 5.82 -6.83 8.44
CA ASP A 33 4.95 -7.82 9.04
C ASP A 33 4.52 -8.90 8.02
N PRO A 34 4.68 -10.20 8.34
CA PRO A 34 4.32 -11.28 7.43
C PRO A 34 2.85 -11.31 7.03
N ASP A 35 1.94 -10.94 7.92
CA ASP A 35 0.50 -10.90 7.63
C ASP A 35 0.17 -9.73 6.71
N ALA A 36 0.84 -8.58 6.88
CA ALA A 36 0.72 -7.47 5.93
C ALA A 36 1.17 -7.88 4.51
N MET A 37 2.30 -8.61 4.41
CA MET A 37 2.77 -9.16 3.13
C MET A 37 1.79 -10.17 2.53
N ARG A 38 1.20 -11.03 3.36
CA ARG A 38 0.17 -12.00 2.93
C ARG A 38 -1.07 -11.30 2.37
N VAL A 39 -1.56 -10.27 3.05
CA VAL A 39 -2.72 -9.48 2.59
C VAL A 39 -2.44 -8.82 1.23
N ILE A 40 -1.27 -8.20 1.07
CA ILE A 40 -0.86 -7.58 -0.20
C ILE A 40 -0.78 -8.61 -1.32
N THR A 41 -0.18 -9.76 -1.05
CA THR A 41 -0.03 -10.84 -2.04
C THR A 41 -1.39 -11.34 -2.49
N HIS A 42 -2.29 -11.68 -1.55
CA HIS A 42 -3.65 -12.11 -1.88
C HIS A 42 -4.45 -11.08 -2.67
N LEU A 43 -4.33 -9.79 -2.34
CA LEU A 43 -5.00 -8.72 -3.11
C LEU A 43 -4.47 -8.67 -4.55
N ARG A 44 -3.15 -8.73 -4.74
CA ARG A 44 -2.51 -8.71 -6.06
C ARG A 44 -2.85 -9.94 -6.89
N ASP A 45 -2.86 -11.12 -6.28
CA ASP A 45 -3.26 -12.37 -6.94
C ASP A 45 -4.71 -12.34 -7.43
N ASN A 46 -5.55 -11.50 -6.80
CA ASN A 46 -6.94 -11.24 -7.22
C ASN A 46 -7.08 -10.06 -8.19
N GLY A 47 -5.97 -9.53 -8.73
CA GLY A 47 -5.96 -8.46 -9.72
C GLY A 47 -6.16 -7.06 -9.17
N TYR A 48 -5.89 -6.85 -7.88
CA TYR A 48 -5.97 -5.53 -7.23
C TYR A 48 -4.59 -4.96 -6.95
N ASP A 49 -4.51 -3.64 -7.03
CA ASP A 49 -3.36 -2.89 -6.56
C ASP A 49 -3.37 -2.87 -5.04
N ALA A 50 -2.22 -3.12 -4.40
CA ALA A 50 -2.10 -3.12 -2.95
C ALA A 50 -0.71 -2.66 -2.49
N TYR A 51 -0.67 -1.75 -1.51
CA TYR A 51 0.55 -1.09 -1.06
C TYR A 51 0.52 -0.81 0.45
N ILE A 52 1.68 -0.91 1.11
CA ILE A 52 1.91 -0.37 2.45
C ILE A 52 2.03 1.15 2.36
N VAL A 53 1.40 1.88 3.28
CA VAL A 53 1.43 3.35 3.30
C VAL A 53 1.68 3.90 4.70
N GLY A 54 1.78 5.23 4.79
CA GLY A 54 1.67 5.95 6.05
C GLY A 54 2.87 5.77 6.97
N GLY A 55 2.57 5.63 8.27
CA GLY A 55 3.56 5.62 9.34
C GLY A 55 4.59 4.50 9.18
N ALA A 56 4.17 3.31 8.75
CA ALA A 56 5.06 2.18 8.54
C ALA A 56 6.17 2.48 7.53
N VAL A 57 5.83 3.05 6.37
CA VAL A 57 6.81 3.41 5.34
C VAL A 57 7.79 4.46 5.88
N ARG A 58 7.28 5.50 6.55
CA ARG A 58 8.11 6.54 7.16
C ARG A 58 9.09 5.94 8.17
N ASP A 59 8.61 5.09 9.07
CA ASP A 59 9.39 4.53 10.16
C ASP A 59 10.48 3.59 9.62
N LEU A 60 10.15 2.74 8.63
CA LEU A 60 11.12 1.89 7.93
C LEU A 60 12.21 2.69 7.22
N LEU A 61 11.86 3.82 6.58
CA LEU A 61 12.83 4.68 5.89
C LEU A 61 13.85 5.30 6.86
N VAL A 62 13.46 5.59 8.09
CA VAL A 62 14.35 6.12 9.14
C VAL A 62 14.92 5.03 10.05
N GLY A 63 14.79 3.76 9.66
CA GLY A 63 15.36 2.61 10.35
C GLY A 63 14.63 2.17 11.63
N LYS A 64 13.48 2.77 11.95
CA LYS A 64 12.64 2.42 13.10
C LYS A 64 11.74 1.21 12.78
N THR A 65 11.29 0.54 13.84
CA THR A 65 10.29 -0.54 13.74
C THR A 65 8.88 0.07 13.72
N PRO A 66 8.07 -0.17 12.68
CA PRO A 66 6.66 0.24 12.66
C PRO A 66 5.87 -0.39 13.80
N LYS A 67 4.88 0.34 14.31
CA LYS A 67 3.93 -0.18 15.31
C LYS A 67 2.77 -0.95 14.66
N ASP A 68 2.32 -0.44 13.51
CA ASP A 68 1.15 -0.92 12.79
C ASP A 68 1.42 -0.78 11.28
N PHE A 69 0.80 -1.66 10.47
CA PHE A 69 0.91 -1.66 9.01
C PHE A 69 -0.44 -1.39 8.36
N ASP A 70 -0.58 -0.21 7.76
CA ASP A 70 -1.74 0.15 6.95
C ASP A 70 -1.54 -0.23 5.48
N ILE A 71 -2.57 -0.87 4.90
CA ILE A 71 -2.59 -1.27 3.49
C ILE A 71 -3.69 -0.49 2.78
N VAL A 72 -3.35 0.07 1.62
CA VAL A 72 -4.32 0.65 0.69
C VAL A 72 -4.46 -0.22 -0.55
N THR A 73 -5.66 -0.24 -1.11
CA THR A 73 -5.99 -0.99 -2.32
C THR A 73 -7.09 -0.29 -3.10
N ASP A 74 -7.15 -0.54 -4.40
CA ASP A 74 -8.26 -0.15 -5.27
C ASP A 74 -9.47 -1.11 -5.14
N ALA A 75 -9.34 -2.22 -4.40
CA ALA A 75 -10.46 -3.09 -4.05
C ALA A 75 -11.49 -2.36 -3.16
N THR A 76 -12.78 -2.49 -3.49
CA THR A 76 -13.85 -1.93 -2.66
C THR A 76 -14.09 -2.81 -1.42
N PRO A 77 -14.63 -2.27 -0.30
CA PRO A 77 -14.88 -3.07 0.89
C PRO A 77 -15.69 -4.36 0.67
N PRO A 78 -16.74 -4.39 -0.17
CA PRO A 78 -17.42 -5.64 -0.53
C PRO A 78 -16.54 -6.65 -1.28
N LYS A 79 -15.61 -6.19 -2.14
CA LYS A 79 -14.64 -7.04 -2.83
C LYS A 79 -13.62 -7.61 -1.86
N ILE A 80 -13.09 -6.79 -0.94
CA ILE A 80 -12.18 -7.24 0.12
C ILE A 80 -12.84 -8.33 0.97
N LYS A 81 -14.11 -8.16 1.36
CA LYS A 81 -14.85 -9.17 2.14
C LYS A 81 -15.03 -10.51 1.41
N LYS A 82 -15.04 -10.51 0.07
CA LYS A 82 -15.08 -11.76 -0.73
C LYS A 82 -13.74 -12.49 -0.72
N ILE A 83 -12.64 -11.74 -0.75
CA ILE A 83 -11.26 -12.28 -0.73
C ILE A 83 -10.90 -12.77 0.68
N PHE A 84 -11.17 -11.93 1.68
CA PHE A 84 -10.88 -12.20 3.08
C PHE A 84 -12.19 -12.44 3.82
N ARG A 85 -12.62 -13.71 3.87
CA ARG A 85 -13.86 -14.11 4.57
C ARG A 85 -13.82 -13.72 6.05
N ASN A 86 -12.65 -13.80 6.68
CA ASN A 86 -12.38 -13.32 8.02
C ASN A 86 -12.00 -11.84 8.00
N SER A 87 -12.96 -10.97 7.68
CA SER A 87 -12.75 -9.53 7.70
C SER A 87 -14.01 -8.78 8.13
N ARG A 88 -13.79 -7.58 8.68
CA ARG A 88 -14.85 -6.69 9.16
C ARG A 88 -14.71 -5.31 8.55
N ILE A 89 -15.79 -4.81 7.95
CA ILE A 89 -15.86 -3.40 7.53
C ILE A 89 -16.03 -2.53 8.79
N ILE A 90 -15.17 -1.54 8.95
CA ILE A 90 -15.16 -0.62 10.10
C ILE A 90 -15.75 0.72 9.70
N GLY A 91 -16.78 1.14 10.45
CA GLY A 91 -17.44 2.43 10.28
C GLY A 91 -18.40 2.48 9.10
N LYS A 92 -19.43 3.33 9.20
CA LYS A 92 -20.36 3.62 8.09
C LYS A 92 -19.85 4.71 7.16
N ARG A 93 -19.05 5.64 7.71
CA ARG A 93 -18.52 6.81 7.00
C ARG A 93 -17.16 6.54 6.34
N PHE A 94 -16.38 5.62 6.89
CA PHE A 94 -15.03 5.33 6.44
C PHE A 94 -15.00 4.00 5.68
N ARG A 95 -14.25 3.95 4.58
CA ARG A 95 -14.11 2.74 3.76
C ARG A 95 -12.95 1.89 4.28
N LEU A 96 -13.02 1.47 5.54
CA LEU A 96 -11.99 0.68 6.20
C LEU A 96 -12.42 -0.78 6.33
N VAL A 97 -11.47 -1.69 6.19
CA VAL A 97 -11.66 -3.12 6.42
C VAL A 97 -10.53 -3.61 7.31
N HIS A 98 -10.89 -4.28 8.40
CA HIS A 98 -9.95 -4.99 9.26
C HIS A 98 -9.95 -6.46 8.88
N VAL A 99 -8.76 -7.03 8.66
CA VAL A 99 -8.54 -8.43 8.32
C VAL A 99 -7.98 -9.13 9.55
N PHE A 100 -8.50 -10.32 9.86
CA PHE A 100 -8.07 -11.16 10.99
C PHE A 100 -7.20 -12.33 10.51
#